data_AF-A0A2A4WFZ7-F1
#
_entry.id   AF-A0A2A4WFZ7-F1
#
_cell.length_a   1.000
_cell.length_b   1.000
_cell.length_c   1.000
_cell.angle_alpha   90.00
_cell.angle_beta   90.00
_cell.angle_gamma   90.00
#
_symmetry.space_group_name_H-M   'P 1'
#
loop_
_entity.id
_entity.type
_entity.pdbx_description
1 polymer ?
#
loop_
_entity_poly.entity_id
_entity_poly.type
_entity_poly.pdbx_seq_one_letter_code
_entity_poly.pdbx_strand_id
1 'polypeptide(L)'
;MNVRLLATTLVTLLLTLHATSAIALTMKQVSDICHSSSSECSDHPIIRAYVGGALDLLATLDERTDYLGKVYCKKPKELFDVPTIIRFMELRSEQYATDNAMLVLVRYLEEHGGCKP
;
A
#
# COMPACT_ATOMS: atom_id res chain seq x y z
N MET A 1 16.89 -35.31 -30.54
CA MET A 1 16.59 -34.33 -29.48
C MET A 1 16.03 -33.09 -30.17
N ASN A 2 14.73 -32.84 -30.04
CA ASN A 2 14.00 -31.91 -30.90
C ASN A 2 14.36 -30.45 -30.60
N VAL A 3 14.82 -29.71 -31.62
CA VAL A 3 15.08 -28.26 -31.57
C VAL A 3 13.88 -27.47 -31.01
N ARG A 4 12.66 -27.99 -31.24
CA ARG A 4 11.41 -27.46 -30.66
C ARG A 4 11.36 -27.53 -29.13
N LEU A 5 11.90 -28.60 -28.54
CA LEU A 5 11.92 -28.79 -27.09
C LEU A 5 12.89 -27.82 -26.40
N LEU A 6 14.06 -27.61 -27.03
CA LEU A 6 15.07 -26.64 -26.59
C LEU A 6 14.55 -25.20 -26.64
N ALA A 7 13.81 -24.85 -27.71
CA ALA A 7 13.21 -23.53 -27.85
C ALA A 7 12.16 -23.26 -26.77
N THR A 8 11.29 -24.24 -26.46
CA THR A 8 10.27 -24.07 -25.41
C THR A 8 10.90 -23.90 -24.03
N THR A 9 11.93 -24.69 -23.69
CA THR A 9 12.62 -24.56 -22.39
C THR A 9 13.31 -23.21 -22.23
N LEU A 10 13.90 -22.69 -23.31
CA LEU A 10 14.60 -21.40 -23.29
C LEU A 10 13.61 -20.24 -23.07
N VAL A 11 12.44 -20.28 -23.70
CA VAL A 11 11.40 -19.25 -23.54
C VAL A 11 10.81 -19.25 -22.13
N THR A 12 10.51 -20.42 -21.55
CA THR A 12 10.07 -20.49 -20.15
C THR A 12 11.13 -20.00 -19.17
N LEU A 13 12.42 -20.27 -19.42
CA LEU A 13 13.50 -19.79 -18.57
C LEU A 13 13.68 -18.25 -18.65
N LEU A 14 13.53 -17.68 -19.85
CA LEU A 14 13.56 -16.23 -20.07
C LEU A 14 12.39 -15.50 -19.40
N LEU A 15 11.20 -16.13 -19.33
CA LEU A 15 10.05 -15.59 -18.61
C LEU A 15 10.28 -15.57 -17.08
N THR A 16 11.00 -16.55 -16.52
CA THR A 16 11.33 -16.56 -15.09
C THR A 16 12.41 -15.55 -14.66
N LEU A 17 13.17 -15.00 -15.61
CA LEU A 17 14.20 -13.99 -15.36
C LEU A 17 13.65 -12.56 -15.22
N HIS A 18 12.36 -12.36 -15.51
CA HIS A 18 11.69 -11.08 -15.26
C HIS A 18 11.25 -11.02 -13.79
N ALA A 19 12.21 -10.78 -12.90
CA ALA A 19 11.89 -10.34 -11.54
C ALA A 19 11.18 -8.99 -11.66
N THR A 20 9.86 -8.98 -11.53
CA THR A 20 9.09 -7.74 -11.45
C THR A 20 9.45 -7.08 -10.12
N SER A 21 10.28 -6.04 -10.16
CA SER A 21 10.51 -5.18 -9.00
C SER A 21 9.17 -4.65 -8.49
N ALA A 22 8.91 -4.81 -7.20
CA ALA A 22 7.74 -4.20 -6.57
C ALA A 22 7.97 -2.68 -6.50
N ILE A 23 7.25 -1.92 -7.33
CA ILE A 23 7.29 -0.45 -7.31
C ILE A 23 6.14 0.01 -6.41
N ALA A 24 6.44 0.87 -5.44
CA ALA A 24 5.42 1.48 -4.60
C ALA A 24 4.50 2.37 -5.45
N LEU A 25 3.19 2.30 -5.18
CA LEU A 25 2.22 3.09 -5.94
C LEU A 25 2.34 4.57 -5.59
N THR A 26 2.20 5.42 -6.61
CA THR A 26 1.90 6.84 -6.38
C THR A 26 0.43 7.03 -6.04
N MET A 27 0.06 8.18 -5.47
CA MET A 27 -1.35 8.50 -5.24
C MET A 27 -2.16 8.59 -6.52
N LYS A 28 -1.56 9.02 -7.63
CA LYS A 28 -2.24 8.98 -8.94
C LYS A 28 -2.60 7.55 -9.32
N GLN A 29 -1.69 6.60 -9.17
CA GLN A 29 -1.97 5.19 -9.48
C GLN A 29 -3.03 4.61 -8.54
N VAL A 30 -3.02 4.98 -7.26
CA VAL A 30 -4.10 4.61 -6.32
C VAL A 30 -5.44 5.16 -6.80
N SER A 31 -5.49 6.44 -7.18
CA SER A 31 -6.71 7.09 -7.71
C SER A 31 -7.20 6.43 -9.00
N ASP A 32 -6.30 6.11 -9.93
CA ASP A 32 -6.63 5.43 -11.18
C ASP A 32 -7.22 4.03 -10.91
N ILE A 33 -6.69 3.30 -9.92
CA ILE A 33 -7.24 2.00 -9.49
C ILE A 33 -8.63 2.19 -8.85
N CYS A 34 -8.79 3.16 -7.94
CA CYS A 34 -10.07 3.47 -7.30
C CYS A 34 -11.17 3.73 -8.36
N HIS A 35 -10.88 4.56 -9.35
CA HIS A 35 -11.82 4.94 -10.40
C HIS A 35 -12.07 3.85 -11.46
N SER A 36 -11.32 2.75 -11.43
CA SER A 36 -11.53 1.62 -12.34
C SER A 36 -12.73 0.74 -11.97
N SER A 37 -13.28 0.91 -10.76
CA SER A 37 -14.46 0.22 -10.24
C SER A 37 -15.63 1.19 -10.03
N SER A 38 -16.86 0.67 -10.07
CA SER A 38 -18.06 1.43 -9.69
C SER A 38 -18.38 1.38 -8.19
N SER A 39 -17.63 0.59 -7.41
CA SER A 39 -17.74 0.51 -5.94
C SER A 39 -16.97 1.64 -5.25
N GLU A 40 -17.19 1.84 -3.95
CA GLU A 40 -16.31 2.70 -3.15
C GLU A 40 -14.86 2.18 -3.20
N CYS A 41 -13.86 3.07 -3.16
CA CYS A 41 -12.48 2.63 -3.21
C CYS A 41 -12.07 1.81 -1.97
N SER A 42 -12.70 2.08 -0.83
CA SER A 42 -12.56 1.32 0.43
C SER A 42 -12.90 -0.17 0.27
N ASP A 43 -13.72 -0.52 -0.72
CA ASP A 43 -14.08 -1.90 -1.05
C ASP A 43 -13.17 -2.54 -2.11
N HIS A 44 -12.26 -1.77 -2.72
CA HIS A 44 -11.40 -2.27 -3.77
C HIS A 44 -10.34 -3.25 -3.19
N PRO A 45 -10.31 -4.53 -3.58
CA PRO A 45 -9.51 -5.56 -2.91
C PRO A 45 -8.00 -5.29 -2.99
N ILE A 46 -7.53 -4.77 -4.13
CA ILE A 46 -6.11 -4.41 -4.31
C ILE A 46 -5.70 -3.27 -3.36
N ILE A 47 -6.54 -2.24 -3.21
CA ILE A 47 -6.22 -1.08 -2.37
C ILE A 47 -6.29 -1.48 -0.89
N ARG A 48 -7.27 -2.31 -0.51
CA ARG A 48 -7.33 -2.90 0.84
C ARG A 48 -6.08 -3.70 1.18
N ALA A 49 -5.64 -4.57 0.28
CA ALA A 49 -4.42 -5.36 0.47
C ALA A 49 -3.16 -4.48 0.53
N TYR A 50 -3.09 -3.45 -0.32
CA TYR A 50 -1.97 -2.51 -0.37
C TYR A 50 -1.84 -1.70 0.93
N VAL A 51 -2.95 -1.14 1.44
CA VAL A 51 -2.99 -0.44 2.74
C VAL A 51 -2.73 -1.42 3.88
N GLY A 52 -3.35 -2.61 3.85
CA GLY A 52 -3.15 -3.65 4.86
C GLY A 52 -1.69 -4.07 4.99
N GLY A 53 -0.97 -4.27 3.87
CA GLY A 53 0.45 -4.62 3.90
C GLY A 53 1.34 -3.57 4.57
N ALA A 54 1.00 -2.29 4.46
CA ALA A 54 1.71 -1.23 5.16
C ALA A 54 1.39 -1.21 6.67
N LEU A 55 0.14 -1.47 7.04
CA LEU A 55 -0.24 -1.61 8.44
C LEU A 55 0.41 -2.83 9.10
N ASP A 56 0.54 -3.95 8.40
CA ASP A 56 1.26 -5.14 8.88
C ASP A 56 2.74 -4.82 9.13
N LEU A 57 3.38 -4.06 8.24
CA LEU A 57 4.76 -3.59 8.45
C LEU A 57 4.86 -2.71 9.71
N LEU A 58 3.94 -1.76 9.88
CA LEU A 58 3.92 -0.88 11.05
C LEU A 58 3.66 -1.64 12.35
N ALA A 59 2.73 -2.61 12.35
CA ALA A 59 2.49 -3.50 13.49
C ALA A 59 3.75 -4.30 13.84
N THR A 60 4.43 -4.86 12.82
CA THR A 60 5.68 -5.62 13.03
C THR A 60 6.77 -4.74 13.65
N LEU A 61 6.91 -3.49 13.21
CA LEU A 61 7.85 -2.54 13.78
C LEU A 61 7.49 -2.21 15.23
N ASP A 62 6.20 -2.02 15.52
CA ASP A 62 5.71 -1.73 16.87
C ASP A 62 5.99 -2.89 17.84
N GLU A 63 5.65 -4.13 17.46
CA GLU A 63 5.92 -5.33 18.26
C GLU A 63 7.39 -5.47 18.66
N ARG A 64 8.30 -5.01 17.79
CA ARG A 64 9.75 -5.10 18.02
C ARG A 64 10.32 -3.93 18.82
N THR A 65 9.71 -2.75 18.75
CA THR A 65 10.39 -1.51 19.16
C THR A 65 9.53 -0.51 19.91
N ASP A 66 8.23 -0.77 20.09
CA ASP A 66 7.24 0.20 20.60
C ASP A 66 7.23 1.49 19.74
N TYR A 67 7.42 1.33 18.42
CA TYR A 67 7.55 2.44 17.48
C TYR A 67 6.31 3.35 17.49
N LEU A 68 5.11 2.77 17.42
CA LEU A 68 3.87 3.54 17.34
C LEU A 68 3.58 4.22 18.68
N GLY A 69 3.87 3.56 19.82
CA GLY A 69 3.74 4.15 21.14
C GLY A 69 4.66 5.35 21.40
N LYS A 70 5.80 5.42 20.69
CA LYS A 70 6.74 6.55 20.75
C LYS A 70 6.34 7.72 19.85
N VAL A 71 5.63 7.45 18.77
CA VAL A 71 5.32 8.43 17.71
C VAL A 71 3.89 8.98 17.86
N TYR A 72 2.95 8.15 18.31
CA TYR A 72 1.52 8.47 18.38
C TYR A 72 0.99 8.33 19.81
N CYS A 73 0.06 9.20 20.19
CA CYS A 73 -0.60 9.16 21.49
C CYS A 73 -1.80 8.20 21.52
N LYS A 74 -2.41 7.91 20.38
CA LYS A 74 -3.52 6.94 20.30
C LYS A 74 -2.99 5.52 20.16
N LYS A 75 -3.79 4.56 20.63
CA LYS A 75 -3.46 3.14 20.50
C LYS A 75 -3.46 2.72 19.02
N PRO A 76 -2.51 1.89 18.56
CA PRO A 76 -2.43 1.44 17.16
C PRO A 76 -3.74 0.87 16.60
N LYS A 77 -4.48 0.09 17.41
CA LYS A 77 -5.78 -0.49 17.02
C LYS A 77 -6.83 0.54 16.62
N GLU A 78 -6.76 1.76 17.17
CA GLU A 78 -7.68 2.87 16.86
C GLU A 78 -7.26 3.63 15.59
N LEU A 79 -6.02 3.42 15.13
CA LEU A 79 -5.46 4.08 13.95
C LEU A 79 -5.49 3.19 12.69
N PHE A 80 -5.66 1.88 12.86
CA PHE A 80 -5.60 0.91 11.76
C PHE A 80 -6.98 0.67 11.12
N ASP A 81 -7.74 1.74 10.91
CA ASP A 81 -9.03 1.72 10.24
C ASP A 81 -8.84 1.80 8.72
N VAL A 82 -8.74 0.63 8.07
CA VAL A 82 -8.46 0.52 6.62
C VAL A 82 -9.46 1.31 5.77
N PRO A 83 -10.80 1.16 5.90
CA PRO A 83 -11.75 1.98 5.16
C PRO A 83 -11.54 3.48 5.34
N THR A 84 -11.33 3.94 6.57
CA THR A 84 -11.12 5.37 6.85
C THR A 84 -9.81 5.88 6.24
N ILE A 85 -8.73 5.09 6.31
CA ILE A 85 -7.45 5.41 5.68
C ILE A 85 -7.62 5.54 4.16
N ILE A 86 -8.27 4.57 3.52
CA ILE A 86 -8.48 4.59 2.07
C ILE A 86 -9.27 5.83 1.66
N ARG A 87 -10.34 6.15 2.40
CA ARG A 87 -11.14 7.36 2.15
C ARG A 87 -10.31 8.64 2.34
N PHE A 88 -9.45 8.69 3.36
CA PHE A 88 -8.54 9.82 3.56
C PHE A 88 -7.57 10.00 2.38
N MET A 89 -7.01 8.89 1.88
CA MET A 89 -6.12 8.87 0.74
C MET A 89 -6.84 9.34 -0.53
N GLU A 90 -8.04 8.83 -0.80
CA GLU A 90 -8.87 9.21 -1.95
C GLU A 90 -9.17 10.72 -1.97
N LEU A 91 -9.63 11.27 -0.83
CA LEU A 91 -9.96 12.70 -0.69
C LEU A 91 -8.76 13.65 -0.91
N ARG A 92 -7.53 13.15 -0.78
CA ARG A 92 -6.30 13.94 -0.95
C ARG A 92 -5.50 13.50 -2.19
N SER A 93 -6.07 12.68 -3.05
CA SER A 93 -5.37 12.08 -4.19
C SER A 93 -4.83 13.11 -5.18
N GLU A 94 -5.57 14.19 -5.44
CA GLU A 94 -5.11 15.29 -6.30
C GLU A 94 -3.95 16.06 -5.67
N GLN A 95 -4.04 16.37 -4.37
CA GLN A 95 -3.04 17.13 -3.64
C GLN A 95 -1.66 16.44 -3.64
N TYR A 96 -1.66 15.11 -3.60
CA TYR A 96 -0.44 14.30 -3.46
C TYR A 96 -0.17 13.41 -4.68
N ALA A 97 -0.71 13.74 -5.86
CA ALA A 97 -0.76 12.84 -7.02
C ALA A 97 0.58 12.17 -7.39
N THR A 98 1.71 12.88 -7.25
CA THR A 98 3.06 12.36 -7.56
C THR A 98 3.75 11.66 -6.40
N ASP A 99 3.24 11.81 -5.19
CA ASP A 99 3.85 11.25 -3.99
C ASP A 99 3.61 9.75 -3.91
N ASN A 100 4.51 9.05 -3.23
CA ASN A 100 4.29 7.68 -2.81
C ASN A 100 3.03 7.63 -1.92
N ALA A 101 2.08 6.77 -2.27
CA ALA A 101 0.81 6.66 -1.58
C ALA A 101 0.95 6.32 -0.09
N MET A 102 2.00 5.59 0.29
CA MET A 102 2.27 5.26 1.69
C MET A 102 2.69 6.48 2.52
N LEU A 103 3.22 7.54 1.90
CA LEU A 103 3.43 8.80 2.62
C LEU A 103 2.10 9.44 3.02
N VAL A 104 1.05 9.29 2.21
CA VAL A 104 -0.29 9.80 2.56
C VAL A 104 -0.92 8.98 3.68
N LEU A 105 -0.67 7.67 3.72
CA LEU A 105 -1.04 6.83 4.87
C LEU A 105 -0.32 7.29 6.15
N VAL A 106 1.00 7.55 6.09
CA VAL A 106 1.74 8.08 7.25
C VAL A 106 1.16 9.41 7.72
N ARG A 107 0.81 10.32 6.78
CA ARG A 107 0.13 11.59 7.13
C ARG A 107 -1.20 11.37 7.84
N TYR A 108 -2.00 10.38 7.41
CA TYR A 108 -3.22 10.03 8.13
C TYR A 108 -2.93 9.68 9.59
N LEU A 109 -1.94 8.83 9.83
CA LEU A 109 -1.54 8.42 11.17
C LEU A 109 -1.03 9.59 12.01
N GLU A 110 -0.26 10.51 11.41
CA GLU A 110 0.20 11.74 12.06
C GLU A 110 -0.96 12.66 12.45
N GLU A 111 -1.89 12.92 11.52
CA GLU A 111 -3.04 13.79 11.77
C GLU A 111 -4.03 13.20 12.79
N HIS A 112 -4.23 11.88 12.79
CA HIS A 112 -5.26 11.23 13.61
C HIS A 112 -4.71 10.59 14.89
N GLY A 113 -3.42 10.27 14.92
CA GLY A 113 -2.70 9.68 16.05
C GLY A 113 -1.87 10.68 16.86
N GLY A 114 -1.76 11.92 16.40
CA GLY A 114 -1.05 12.99 17.10
C GLY A 114 -1.53 13.22 18.54
N CYS A 115 -0.58 13.60 19.38
CA CYS A 115 -0.85 14.08 20.73
C CYS A 115 -1.54 15.45 20.65
N LYS A 116 -2.62 15.65 21.43
CA LYS A 116 -3.15 17.01 21.61
C LYS A 116 -2.05 17.87 22.26
N PRO A 117 -1.90 19.15 21.87
CA PRO A 117 -1.00 20.07 22.56
C PRO A 117 -1.42 20.26 24.02
#